data_AF-A0A2V2REL6-F1
#
_entry.id   AF-A0A2V2REL6-F1
#
_cell.length_a   1.000
_cell.length_b   1.000
_cell.length_c   1.000
_cell.angle_alpha   90.00
_cell.angle_beta   90.00
_cell.angle_gamma   90.00
#
_symmetry.space_group_name_H-M   'P 1'
#
loop_
_entity.id
_entity.type
_entity.pdbx_description
1 polymer ?
#
loop_
_entity_poly.entity_id
_entity_poly.type
_entity_poly.pdbx_seq_one_letter_code
_entity_poly.pdbx_strand_id
1 'polypeptide(L)'
;MNKQPVSLSPARLAFHRLRKNRIAMAGAVLLSIFYVITIFAGFFAPYSPSADEFRAFFFHPPTPLHFQDEHGFHLRPAVDRTYLLDNSRLIYASTAPVNLYYRNPSANVNPYFPEMIESEVPLLRVADENGKLLAEVFSMKETAPDSGLFVTALAVDPKGRKIVITSREHRSTTVPVTNQPPTRASTPPQLDLFFQDGDGHYINEYYAKHQRLPVQFFVRGWRYRILWIFQSDLHLFGVNEPGHVFLFGTDQAGRDLFSRILFGAQISLTVGLVGVVLTSIFGMLLGAIAGYYGGQTDNFVMRFAEIL
;
A
#
# COMPACT_ATOMS: atom_id res chain seq x y z
N MET A 1 61.22 31.46 -18.86
CA MET A 1 59.92 32.07 -18.46
C MET A 1 59.31 31.22 -17.37
N ASN A 2 59.44 31.64 -16.11
CA ASN A 2 58.86 30.95 -14.95
C ASN A 2 57.39 31.39 -14.84
N LYS A 3 56.44 30.55 -15.27
CA LYS A 3 55.01 30.85 -15.11
C LYS A 3 54.69 30.83 -13.62
N GLN A 4 54.37 31.98 -13.04
CA GLN A 4 53.90 32.04 -11.66
C GLN A 4 52.66 31.14 -11.51
N PRO A 5 52.54 30.36 -10.42
CA PRO A 5 51.40 29.48 -10.23
C PRO A 5 50.13 30.34 -10.13
N VAL A 6 49.16 30.06 -11.00
CA VAL A 6 47.84 30.71 -10.95
C VAL A 6 47.27 30.53 -9.55
N SER A 7 47.11 31.62 -8.79
CA SER A 7 46.50 31.58 -7.47
C SER A 7 45.04 31.15 -7.63
N LEU A 8 44.74 29.94 -7.17
CA LEU A 8 43.39 29.39 -7.21
C LEU A 8 42.51 30.18 -6.24
N SER A 9 41.24 30.42 -6.62
CA SER A 9 40.29 31.04 -5.71
C SER A 9 40.10 30.18 -4.45
N PRO A 10 39.80 30.77 -3.28
CA PRO A 10 39.60 30.03 -2.04
C PRO A 10 38.59 28.89 -2.17
N ALA A 11 37.51 29.10 -2.94
CA ALA A 11 36.51 28.08 -3.24
C ALA A 11 37.08 26.90 -4.08
N ARG A 12 37.91 27.19 -5.09
CA ARG A 12 38.57 26.14 -5.89
C ARG A 12 39.56 25.34 -5.06
N LEU A 13 40.27 25.98 -4.13
CA LEU A 13 41.17 25.29 -3.20
C LEU A 13 40.41 24.37 -2.23
N ALA A 14 39.31 24.86 -1.66
CA ALA A 14 38.45 24.06 -0.78
C ALA A 14 37.88 22.83 -1.52
N PHE A 15 37.35 23.02 -2.74
CA PHE A 15 36.83 21.93 -3.55
C PHE A 15 37.92 20.91 -3.93
N HIS A 16 39.12 21.37 -4.25
CA HIS A 16 40.24 20.49 -4.55
C HIS A 16 40.64 19.62 -3.33
N ARG A 17 40.62 20.19 -2.12
CA ARG A 17 40.86 19.44 -0.88
C ARG A 17 39.74 18.44 -0.61
N LEU A 18 38.48 18.83 -0.79
CA LEU A 18 37.31 17.95 -0.62
C LEU A 18 37.43 16.71 -1.52
N ARG A 19 37.75 16.90 -2.81
CA ARG A 19 37.90 15.82 -3.79
C ARG A 19 39.01 14.82 -3.47
N LYS A 20 40.04 15.22 -2.72
CA LYS A 20 41.11 14.30 -2.30
C LYS A 20 40.67 13.38 -1.15
N ASN A 21 39.67 13.77 -0.37
CA ASN A 21 39.18 12.97 0.74
C ASN A 21 38.06 12.02 0.28
N ARG A 22 38.37 10.71 0.23
CA ARG A 22 37.43 9.67 -0.21
C ARG A 22 36.16 9.60 0.66
N ILE A 23 36.30 9.79 1.98
CA ILE A 23 35.16 9.74 2.92
C ILE A 23 34.23 10.93 2.67
N ALA A 24 34.81 12.12 2.54
CA ALA A 24 34.03 13.33 2.27
C ALA A 24 33.31 13.25 0.91
N MET A 25 33.97 12.67 -0.10
CA MET A 25 33.35 12.44 -1.41
C MET A 25 32.24 11.40 -1.38
N ALA A 26 32.39 10.30 -0.64
CA ALA A 26 31.33 9.31 -0.47
C ALA A 26 30.08 9.94 0.18
N GLY A 27 30.26 10.73 1.23
CA GLY A 27 29.18 11.48 1.87
C GLY A 27 28.51 12.48 0.92
N ALA A 28 29.30 13.23 0.14
CA ALA A 28 28.79 14.17 -0.85
C ALA A 28 27.96 13.48 -1.95
N VAL A 29 28.40 12.29 -2.41
CA VAL A 29 27.66 11.50 -3.41
C VAL A 29 26.34 11.00 -2.83
N LEU A 30 26.35 10.42 -1.63
CA LEU A 30 25.14 9.94 -0.96
C LEU A 30 24.11 11.06 -0.76
N LEU A 31 24.57 12.20 -0.26
CA LEU A 31 23.74 13.38 -0.04
C LEU A 31 23.18 13.92 -1.36
N SER A 32 23.99 13.94 -2.42
CA SER A 32 23.53 14.31 -3.77
C SER A 32 22.42 13.39 -4.25
N ILE A 33 22.52 12.07 -4.03
CA ILE A 33 21.48 11.10 -4.39
C ILE A 33 20.18 11.40 -3.63
N PHE A 34 20.25 11.65 -2.32
CA PHE A 34 19.06 12.00 -1.54
C PHE A 34 18.41 13.29 -2.00
N TYR A 35 19.19 14.34 -2.31
CA TYR A 35 18.63 15.56 -2.88
C TYR A 35 17.99 15.34 -4.25
N VAL A 36 18.59 14.55 -5.14
CA VAL A 36 17.97 14.23 -6.43
C VAL A 36 16.65 13.49 -6.24
N ILE A 37 16.62 12.44 -5.42
CA ILE A 37 15.40 11.67 -5.15
C ILE A 37 14.29 12.57 -4.59
N THR A 38 14.64 13.46 -3.65
CA THR A 38 13.65 14.31 -2.99
C THR A 38 13.21 15.52 -3.82
N ILE A 39 14.08 16.11 -4.64
CA ILE A 39 13.71 17.15 -5.61
C ILE A 39 12.68 16.60 -6.61
N PHE A 40 12.85 15.34 -7.00
CA PHE A 40 11.96 14.61 -7.88
C PHE A 40 11.00 13.69 -7.11
N ALA A 41 10.71 13.96 -5.83
CA ALA A 41 9.86 13.09 -5.00
C ALA A 41 8.52 12.79 -5.67
N GLY A 42 7.88 13.80 -6.26
CA GLY A 42 6.63 13.61 -6.99
C GLY A 42 6.74 12.77 -8.26
N PHE A 43 7.92 12.68 -8.89
CA PHE A 43 8.14 11.74 -10.00
C PHE A 43 8.25 10.30 -9.47
N PHE A 44 8.88 10.09 -8.32
CA PHE A 44 9.03 8.74 -7.75
C PHE A 44 7.77 8.26 -7.03
N ALA A 45 6.98 9.15 -6.44
CA ALA A 45 5.81 8.83 -5.63
C ALA A 45 4.56 8.55 -6.49
N PRO A 46 4.12 7.29 -6.62
CA PRO A 46 2.98 6.92 -7.48
C PRO A 46 1.66 7.57 -7.01
N TYR A 47 1.57 7.93 -5.73
CA TYR A 47 0.34 8.42 -5.11
C TYR A 47 0.58 9.72 -4.34
N SER A 48 -0.48 10.49 -4.17
CA SER A 48 -0.40 11.74 -3.41
C SER A 48 -0.22 11.45 -1.91
N PRO A 49 0.73 12.10 -1.22
CA PRO A 49 1.07 11.81 0.18
C PRO A 49 -0.03 12.18 1.18
N SER A 50 -0.96 13.05 0.77
CA SER A 50 -2.08 13.54 1.60
C SER A 50 -3.44 13.15 1.06
N ALA A 51 -3.51 12.40 -0.06
CA ALA A 51 -4.78 11.97 -0.59
C ALA A 51 -5.30 10.78 0.21
N ASP A 52 -6.57 10.86 0.59
CA ASP A 52 -7.29 9.77 1.24
C ASP A 52 -7.98 8.86 0.21
N GLU A 53 -7.34 8.67 -0.95
CA GLU A 53 -7.91 7.94 -2.09
C GLU A 53 -8.11 6.45 -1.76
N PHE A 54 -7.24 5.90 -0.90
CA PHE A 54 -7.20 4.47 -0.58
C PHE A 54 -7.71 4.16 0.84
N ARG A 55 -8.73 4.87 1.34
CA ARG A 55 -9.33 4.62 2.67
C ARG A 55 -9.76 3.17 2.91
N ALA A 56 -10.06 2.42 1.86
CA ALA A 56 -10.40 1.00 1.94
C ALA A 56 -9.20 0.08 2.20
N PHE A 57 -7.97 0.59 2.02
CA PHE A 57 -6.71 -0.15 2.14
C PHE A 57 -5.92 0.30 3.37
N PHE A 58 -6.53 0.29 4.55
CA PHE A 58 -5.86 0.64 5.81
C PHE A 58 -4.90 -0.47 6.25
N PHE A 59 -3.69 -0.10 6.67
CA PHE A 59 -2.62 -1.05 7.04
C PHE A 59 -2.38 -2.15 5.99
N HIS A 60 -2.47 -1.80 4.73
CA HIS A 60 -2.17 -2.71 3.63
C HIS A 60 -0.69 -3.11 3.72
N PRO A 61 -0.35 -4.41 3.60
CA PRO A 61 1.03 -4.87 3.64
C PRO A 61 1.84 -4.36 2.42
N PRO A 62 3.18 -4.40 2.48
CA PRO A 62 4.01 -4.13 1.31
C PRO A 62 3.63 -5.03 0.11
N THR A 63 3.43 -4.43 -1.06
CA THR A 63 3.09 -5.16 -2.29
C THR A 63 4.38 -5.75 -2.90
N PRO A 64 4.52 -7.08 -3.00
CA PRO A 64 5.68 -7.69 -3.63
C PRO A 64 5.69 -7.44 -5.14
N LEU A 65 6.89 -7.28 -5.70
CA LEU A 65 7.11 -7.19 -7.14
C LEU A 65 7.52 -8.56 -7.68
N HIS A 66 6.80 -9.03 -8.70
CA HIS A 66 7.05 -10.31 -9.36
C HIS A 66 7.66 -10.08 -10.74
N PHE A 67 8.90 -10.54 -10.93
CA PHE A 67 9.60 -10.47 -12.23
C PHE A 67 9.47 -11.76 -13.04
N GLN A 68 8.89 -12.81 -12.46
CA GLN A 68 8.76 -14.10 -13.12
C GLN A 68 7.33 -14.63 -13.01
N ASP A 69 6.82 -15.19 -14.09
CA ASP A 69 5.55 -15.89 -14.14
C ASP A 69 5.70 -17.29 -14.74
N GLU A 70 4.57 -17.97 -14.96
CA GLU A 70 4.51 -19.30 -15.59
C GLU A 70 5.11 -19.33 -17.01
N HIS A 71 5.19 -18.18 -17.68
CA HIS A 71 5.73 -18.02 -19.03
C HIS A 71 7.20 -17.58 -19.05
N GLY A 72 7.80 -17.32 -17.88
CA GLY A 72 9.22 -17.01 -17.73
C GLY A 72 9.51 -15.65 -17.07
N PHE A 73 10.71 -15.13 -17.31
CA PHE A 73 11.17 -13.85 -16.75
C PHE A 73 10.70 -12.67 -17.60
N HIS A 74 10.18 -11.64 -16.93
CA HIS A 74 9.72 -10.40 -17.53
C HIS A 74 10.57 -9.22 -17.04
N LEU A 75 10.98 -8.37 -17.98
CA LEU A 75 11.67 -7.10 -17.67
C LEU A 75 10.78 -6.12 -16.89
N ARG A 76 9.46 -6.19 -17.09
CA ARG A 76 8.50 -5.38 -16.36
C ARG A 76 7.97 -6.20 -15.19
N PRO A 77 8.11 -5.74 -13.94
CA PRO A 77 7.54 -6.44 -12.83
C PRO A 77 6.01 -6.36 -12.89
N ALA A 78 5.34 -7.36 -12.34
CA ALA A 78 3.92 -7.34 -12.07
C ALA A 78 3.69 -7.30 -10.56
N VAL A 79 2.53 -6.77 -10.17
CA VAL A 79 2.01 -6.85 -8.80
C VAL A 79 0.71 -7.61 -8.80
N ASP A 80 0.43 -8.24 -7.69
CA ASP A 80 -0.82 -8.97 -7.53
C ASP A 80 -1.89 -8.03 -7.03
N ARG A 81 -3.09 -8.17 -7.58
CA ARG A 81 -4.24 -7.47 -7.04
C ARG A 81 -4.59 -8.04 -5.67
N THR A 82 -4.63 -7.19 -4.67
CA THR A 82 -4.94 -7.55 -3.28
C THR A 82 -6.36 -7.18 -2.90
N TYR A 83 -6.91 -7.96 -1.98
CA TYR A 83 -8.26 -7.84 -1.45
C TYR A 83 -8.21 -7.95 0.07
N LEU A 84 -8.94 -7.08 0.77
CA LEU A 84 -9.05 -7.13 2.21
C LEU A 84 -10.05 -8.23 2.60
N LEU A 85 -9.56 -9.37 3.10
CA LEU A 85 -10.44 -10.48 3.49
C LEU A 85 -11.06 -10.27 4.87
N ASP A 86 -10.28 -9.76 5.83
CA ASP A 86 -10.71 -9.54 7.21
C ASP A 86 -10.25 -8.16 7.70
N ASN A 87 -11.21 -7.26 7.88
CA ASN A 87 -10.99 -5.91 8.41
C ASN A 87 -10.45 -5.94 9.85
N SER A 88 -10.98 -6.84 10.70
CA SER A 88 -10.62 -6.90 12.12
C SER A 88 -9.18 -7.36 12.36
N ARG A 89 -8.68 -8.23 11.48
CA ARG A 89 -7.33 -8.80 11.55
C ARG A 89 -6.36 -8.25 10.51
N LEU A 90 -6.81 -7.32 9.66
CA LEU A 90 -6.01 -6.72 8.59
C LEU A 90 -5.42 -7.76 7.63
N ILE A 91 -6.21 -8.80 7.31
CA ILE A 91 -5.75 -9.89 6.45
C ILE A 91 -6.06 -9.53 5.00
N TYR A 92 -5.02 -9.45 4.18
CA TYR A 92 -5.10 -9.25 2.73
C TYR A 92 -4.72 -10.53 1.99
N ALA A 93 -5.39 -10.80 0.87
CA ALA A 93 -5.05 -11.89 -0.05
C ALA A 93 -4.97 -11.42 -1.49
N SER A 94 -4.14 -12.08 -2.28
CA SER A 94 -3.92 -11.80 -3.70
C SER A 94 -4.91 -12.52 -4.63
N THR A 95 -5.85 -13.26 -4.06
CA THR A 95 -6.85 -14.04 -4.78
C THR A 95 -8.24 -13.46 -4.52
N ALA A 96 -9.03 -13.29 -5.57
CA ALA A 96 -10.34 -12.67 -5.45
C ALA A 96 -11.30 -13.53 -4.59
N PRO A 97 -11.94 -12.99 -3.55
CA PRO A 97 -12.92 -13.73 -2.78
C PRO A 97 -14.15 -14.06 -3.63
N VAL A 98 -14.69 -15.27 -3.43
CA VAL A 98 -15.94 -15.73 -4.05
C VAL A 98 -17.08 -15.41 -3.08
N ASN A 99 -18.04 -14.60 -3.52
CA ASN A 99 -19.22 -14.27 -2.71
C ASN A 99 -20.32 -15.30 -2.95
N LEU A 100 -20.82 -15.90 -1.89
CA LEU A 100 -21.95 -16.84 -1.94
C LEU A 100 -23.18 -16.15 -1.37
N TYR A 101 -24.23 -16.06 -2.18
CA TYR A 101 -25.52 -15.55 -1.76
C TYR A 101 -26.51 -16.70 -1.68
N TYR A 102 -27.12 -16.88 -0.51
CA TYR A 102 -28.21 -17.83 -0.30
C TYR A 102 -29.51 -17.06 -0.11
N ARG A 103 -30.54 -17.42 -0.87
CA ARG A 103 -31.89 -16.85 -0.72
C ARG A 103 -32.74 -17.81 0.10
N ASN A 104 -33.18 -17.37 1.28
CA ASN A 104 -34.08 -18.17 2.11
C ASN A 104 -35.52 -18.11 1.56
N PRO A 105 -36.18 -19.23 1.22
CA PRO A 105 -37.63 -19.25 1.03
C PRO A 105 -38.35 -18.93 2.35
N SER A 106 -39.48 -18.24 2.24
CA SER A 106 -40.08 -17.42 3.30
C SER A 106 -40.40 -18.14 4.63
N ALA A 107 -40.08 -17.44 5.73
CA ALA A 107 -40.51 -17.60 7.12
C ALA A 107 -39.83 -18.70 7.97
N ASN A 108 -39.04 -18.30 8.98
CA ASN A 108 -39.11 -18.91 10.33
C ASN A 108 -38.37 -18.10 11.43
N VAL A 109 -38.87 -18.19 12.67
CA VAL A 109 -38.40 -17.49 13.89
C VAL A 109 -38.01 -18.55 14.93
N ASN A 110 -36.73 -18.89 15.08
CA ASN A 110 -36.28 -19.93 16.04
C ASN A 110 -34.99 -19.51 16.80
N PRO A 111 -34.87 -19.81 18.13
CA PRO A 111 -33.68 -19.47 18.92
C PRO A 111 -32.62 -20.57 19.17
N TYR A 112 -32.66 -21.77 18.57
CA TYR A 112 -31.66 -22.84 18.82
C TYR A 112 -30.47 -22.84 17.82
N PHE A 113 -29.40 -23.58 18.16
CA PHE A 113 -28.18 -23.72 17.34
C PHE A 113 -28.34 -24.87 16.32
N PRO A 114 -27.90 -24.69 15.05
CA PRO A 114 -28.07 -25.69 14.00
C PRO A 114 -27.14 -26.91 14.19
N GLU A 115 -27.69 -28.11 13.98
CA GLU A 115 -26.93 -29.36 13.85
C GLU A 115 -26.67 -29.70 12.37
N MET A 116 -25.61 -30.48 12.11
CA MET A 116 -25.29 -30.92 10.74
C MET A 116 -26.19 -32.11 10.38
N ILE A 117 -27.28 -31.85 9.65
CA ILE A 117 -28.08 -32.93 9.05
C ILE A 117 -27.56 -33.21 7.64
N GLU A 118 -27.01 -34.41 7.48
CA GLU A 118 -26.82 -35.18 6.25
C GLU A 118 -26.53 -34.40 4.95
N SER A 119 -25.26 -34.04 4.80
CA SER A 119 -24.60 -34.12 3.50
C SER A 119 -23.16 -34.52 3.73
N GLU A 120 -22.80 -35.79 3.49
CA GLU A 120 -21.41 -36.25 3.53
C GLU A 120 -20.55 -35.58 2.44
N VAL A 121 -21.20 -34.91 1.48
CA VAL A 121 -20.57 -34.21 0.35
C VAL A 121 -20.73 -32.70 0.52
N PRO A 122 -19.65 -31.91 0.42
CA PRO A 122 -19.75 -30.45 0.47
C PRO A 122 -20.54 -29.93 -0.74
N LEU A 123 -21.37 -28.91 -0.53
CA LEU A 123 -22.09 -28.22 -1.60
C LEU A 123 -21.15 -27.47 -2.54
N LEU A 124 -20.05 -26.97 -1.98
CA LEU A 124 -19.05 -26.20 -2.70
C LEU A 124 -17.68 -26.48 -2.11
N ARG A 125 -16.71 -26.68 -3.01
CA ARG A 125 -15.29 -26.67 -2.70
C ARG A 125 -14.68 -25.39 -3.24
N VAL A 126 -13.96 -24.68 -2.37
CA VAL A 126 -13.17 -23.51 -2.72
C VAL A 126 -11.72 -23.96 -2.73
N ALA A 127 -11.06 -23.84 -3.88
CA ALA A 127 -9.65 -24.19 -4.05
C ALA A 127 -8.89 -23.00 -4.66
N ASP A 128 -7.57 -22.98 -4.47
CA ASP A 128 -6.69 -22.06 -5.19
C ASP A 128 -6.47 -22.53 -6.65
N GLU A 129 -5.76 -21.72 -7.42
CA GLU A 129 -5.42 -21.98 -8.83
C GLU A 129 -4.59 -23.25 -9.06
N ASN A 130 -3.91 -23.76 -8.03
CA ASN A 130 -3.12 -24.99 -8.06
C ASN A 130 -3.93 -26.21 -7.58
N GLY A 131 -5.24 -26.04 -7.35
CA GLY A 131 -6.14 -27.09 -6.85
C GLY A 131 -6.01 -27.36 -5.35
N LYS A 132 -5.29 -26.52 -4.60
CA LYS A 132 -5.19 -26.67 -3.15
C LYS A 132 -6.50 -26.22 -2.51
N LEU A 133 -7.15 -27.12 -1.79
CA LEU A 133 -8.39 -26.83 -1.06
C LEU A 133 -8.18 -25.70 -0.04
N LEU A 134 -9.06 -24.71 -0.05
CA LEU A 134 -9.07 -23.53 0.82
C LEU A 134 -10.27 -23.54 1.78
N ALA A 135 -11.43 -24.04 1.35
CA ALA A 135 -12.58 -24.23 2.21
C ALA A 135 -13.60 -25.19 1.58
N GLU A 136 -14.37 -25.86 2.42
CA GLU A 136 -15.55 -26.64 2.02
C GLU A 136 -16.80 -26.03 2.66
N VAL A 137 -17.86 -25.87 1.88
CA VAL A 137 -19.13 -25.31 2.35
C VAL A 137 -20.18 -26.39 2.41
N PHE A 138 -20.77 -26.56 3.60
CA PHE A 138 -21.82 -27.54 3.85
C PHE A 138 -23.15 -26.84 4.09
N SER A 139 -24.24 -27.48 3.68
CA SER A 139 -25.58 -27.15 4.16
C SER A 139 -25.79 -27.75 5.53
N MET A 140 -26.39 -27.00 6.43
CA MET A 140 -26.88 -27.51 7.71
C MET A 140 -28.37 -27.22 7.80
N LYS A 141 -29.13 -28.21 8.24
CA LYS A 141 -30.57 -28.10 8.53
C LYS A 141 -30.75 -28.32 10.03
N GLU A 142 -31.63 -27.55 10.66
CA GLU A 142 -31.94 -27.68 12.08
C GLU A 142 -32.91 -28.87 12.31
N THR A 143 -32.67 -29.72 13.32
CA THR A 143 -33.38 -31.00 13.52
C THR A 143 -34.38 -31.00 14.68
N ALA A 144 -34.99 -29.88 15.03
CA ALA A 144 -36.00 -29.86 16.10
C ALA A 144 -37.43 -30.09 15.54
N PRO A 145 -38.33 -30.81 16.26
CA PRO A 145 -39.73 -30.89 15.87
C PRO A 145 -40.34 -29.49 15.95
N ASP A 146 -40.89 -28.99 14.83
CA ASP A 146 -41.36 -27.62 14.56
C ASP A 146 -40.32 -26.58 14.07
N SER A 147 -39.13 -27.01 13.63
CA SER A 147 -38.14 -26.11 12.98
C SER A 147 -38.42 -25.91 11.49
N GLY A 148 -38.94 -24.74 11.12
CA GLY A 148 -38.85 -24.22 9.75
C GLY A 148 -37.41 -24.17 9.25
N LEU A 149 -37.25 -24.27 7.93
CA LEU A 149 -35.97 -24.50 7.26
C LEU A 149 -35.00 -23.31 7.46
N PHE A 150 -33.93 -23.52 8.24
CA PHE A 150 -32.77 -22.65 8.24
C PHE A 150 -31.65 -23.34 7.48
N VAL A 151 -31.11 -22.68 6.46
CA VAL A 151 -29.87 -23.12 5.83
C VAL A 151 -28.75 -22.28 6.41
N THR A 152 -27.92 -22.94 7.22
CA THR A 152 -26.67 -22.38 7.72
C THR A 152 -25.55 -22.95 6.86
N ALA A 153 -24.74 -22.06 6.26
CA ALA A 153 -23.56 -22.49 5.53
C ALA A 153 -22.39 -22.61 6.51
N LEU A 154 -21.79 -23.79 6.62
CA LEU A 154 -20.55 -24.00 7.38
C LEU A 154 -19.37 -24.00 6.41
N ALA A 155 -18.51 -22.98 6.49
CA ALA A 155 -17.23 -23.03 5.81
C ALA A 155 -16.19 -23.70 6.73
N VAL A 156 -15.56 -24.77 6.25
CA VAL A 156 -14.50 -25.48 6.98
C VAL A 156 -13.19 -25.28 6.23
N ASP A 157 -12.20 -24.68 6.89
CA ASP A 157 -10.84 -24.58 6.33
C ASP A 157 -10.14 -25.96 6.29
N PRO A 158 -9.03 -26.13 5.55
CA PRO A 158 -8.34 -27.41 5.41
C PRO A 158 -7.68 -27.89 6.71
N LYS A 159 -7.61 -27.03 7.73
CA LYS A 159 -7.13 -27.33 9.09
C LYS A 159 -8.29 -27.66 10.04
N GLY A 160 -9.52 -27.78 9.52
CA GLY A 160 -10.71 -28.13 10.29
C GLY A 160 -11.35 -26.97 11.05
N ARG A 161 -10.95 -25.72 10.79
CA ARG A 161 -11.55 -24.55 11.45
C ARG A 161 -12.92 -24.25 10.87
N LYS A 162 -13.92 -24.21 11.73
CA LYS A 162 -15.33 -24.04 11.39
C LYS A 162 -15.73 -22.57 11.49
N ILE A 163 -16.24 -22.00 10.39
CA ILE A 163 -16.84 -20.66 10.35
C ILE A 163 -18.33 -20.84 10.05
N VAL A 164 -19.17 -20.52 11.02
CA VAL A 164 -20.62 -20.69 10.93
C VAL A 164 -21.24 -19.41 10.36
N ILE A 165 -21.89 -19.51 9.20
CA ILE A 165 -22.61 -18.40 8.56
C ILE A 165 -24.11 -18.62 8.81
N THR A 166 -24.65 -17.96 9.85
CA THR A 166 -26.08 -18.05 10.19
C THR A 166 -26.87 -16.89 9.57
N SER A 167 -27.94 -17.18 8.83
CA SER A 167 -28.88 -16.16 8.35
C SER A 167 -30.11 -16.12 9.25
N ARG A 168 -30.38 -15.01 9.95
CA ARG A 168 -31.55 -14.82 10.82
C ARG A 168 -32.47 -13.73 10.22
N GLU A 169 -33.76 -14.02 10.12
CA GLU A 169 -34.86 -13.09 9.79
C GLU A 169 -34.50 -11.86 8.95
N HIS A 170 -34.70 -11.92 7.62
CA HIS A 170 -34.56 -10.76 6.72
C HIS A 170 -33.21 -9.99 6.80
N ARG A 171 -32.25 -10.51 7.55
CA ARG A 171 -30.86 -10.08 7.59
C ARG A 171 -30.00 -11.29 7.23
N SER A 172 -29.52 -11.28 6.00
CA SER A 172 -28.28 -11.97 5.69
C SER A 172 -27.24 -11.54 6.72
N THR A 173 -26.80 -12.44 7.60
CA THR A 173 -25.51 -12.21 8.25
C THR A 173 -24.49 -12.54 7.18
N THR A 174 -24.01 -11.49 6.51
CA THR A 174 -22.75 -11.55 5.81
C THR A 174 -21.74 -12.04 6.84
N VAL A 175 -21.23 -13.26 6.72
CA VAL A 175 -19.87 -13.45 7.23
C VAL A 175 -19.02 -12.66 6.24
N PRO A 176 -18.44 -11.53 6.66
CA PRO A 176 -17.53 -10.81 5.81
C PRO A 176 -16.34 -11.72 5.53
N VAL A 177 -16.34 -12.35 4.37
CA VAL A 177 -15.12 -12.42 3.56
C VAL A 177 -15.31 -11.28 2.55
N THR A 178 -15.17 -10.04 3.03
CA THR A 178 -15.69 -8.88 2.32
C THR A 178 -14.83 -8.52 1.11
N ASN A 179 -15.47 -8.37 -0.05
CA ASN A 179 -15.15 -7.30 -1.00
C ASN A 179 -16.45 -6.55 -1.28
N GLN A 180 -16.48 -5.22 -1.19
CA GLN A 180 -17.62 -4.40 -1.61
C GLN A 180 -17.31 -3.64 -2.92
N PRO A 181 -18.30 -3.00 -3.58
CA PRO A 181 -19.26 -3.53 -4.54
C PRO A 181 -18.94 -3.02 -5.98
N PRO A 182 -19.57 -3.57 -7.04
CA PRO A 182 -19.41 -3.02 -8.38
C PRO A 182 -20.20 -1.70 -8.53
N THR A 183 -19.50 -0.58 -8.69
CA THR A 183 -20.09 0.71 -9.05
C THR A 183 -20.45 0.75 -10.54
N ARG A 184 -21.76 0.68 -10.83
CA ARG A 184 -22.44 1.06 -12.08
C ARG A 184 -21.78 0.65 -13.42
N ALA A 185 -21.73 -0.66 -13.65
CA ALA A 185 -22.09 -1.32 -14.92
C ALA A 185 -22.38 -2.82 -14.64
N SER A 186 -22.98 -3.05 -13.48
CA SER A 186 -22.80 -4.22 -12.63
C SER A 186 -23.85 -5.31 -12.84
N THR A 187 -23.51 -6.32 -13.63
CA THR A 187 -23.97 -7.69 -13.31
C THR A 187 -22.78 -8.36 -12.62
N PRO A 188 -22.83 -8.66 -11.31
CA PRO A 188 -21.84 -9.56 -10.73
C PRO A 188 -21.94 -10.91 -11.46
N PRO A 189 -20.92 -11.80 -11.41
CA PRO A 189 -21.21 -13.21 -11.53
C PRO A 189 -22.15 -13.56 -10.38
N GLN A 190 -23.46 -13.44 -10.64
CA GLN A 190 -24.50 -13.93 -9.77
C GLN A 190 -24.36 -15.44 -9.79
N LEU A 191 -23.93 -16.01 -8.67
CA LEU A 191 -24.28 -17.39 -8.40
C LEU A 191 -25.71 -17.38 -7.86
N ASP A 192 -26.67 -17.49 -8.77
CA ASP A 192 -28.04 -17.80 -8.39
C ASP A 192 -28.11 -19.31 -8.07
N LEU A 193 -28.00 -19.66 -6.78
CA LEU A 193 -28.33 -21.00 -6.32
C LEU A 193 -29.87 -21.12 -6.26
N PHE A 194 -30.47 -21.52 -7.38
CA PHE A 194 -31.86 -21.98 -7.40
C PHE A 194 -31.92 -23.42 -6.90
N PHE A 195 -32.62 -23.65 -5.79
CA PHE A 195 -33.08 -24.98 -5.42
C PHE A 195 -34.37 -25.24 -6.19
N GLN A 196 -34.33 -26.12 -7.18
CA GLN A 196 -35.56 -26.74 -7.67
C GLN A 196 -35.67 -28.11 -6.99
N ASP A 197 -36.77 -28.25 -6.27
CA ASP A 197 -37.14 -29.39 -5.43
C ASP A 197 -37.03 -30.74 -6.19
N GLY A 198 -36.51 -31.76 -5.51
CA GLY A 198 -36.64 -33.18 -5.89
C GLY A 198 -35.42 -33.92 -6.47
N ASP A 199 -34.25 -33.92 -5.81
CA ASP A 199 -33.07 -34.79 -6.11
C ASP A 199 -31.94 -34.24 -7.04
N GLY A 200 -31.83 -32.92 -7.24
CA GLY A 200 -30.78 -32.30 -8.08
C GLY A 200 -29.65 -31.59 -7.32
N HIS A 201 -28.54 -32.27 -7.02
CA HIS A 201 -27.33 -31.64 -6.48
C HIS A 201 -26.51 -30.97 -7.58
N TYR A 202 -26.40 -29.63 -7.56
CA TYR A 202 -25.47 -28.89 -8.42
C TYR A 202 -24.21 -28.52 -7.63
N ILE A 203 -23.08 -29.17 -7.95
CA ILE A 203 -21.76 -28.76 -7.45
C ILE A 203 -21.26 -27.66 -8.39
N ASN A 204 -21.17 -26.43 -7.88
CA ASN A 204 -20.50 -25.36 -8.60
C ASN A 204 -19.07 -25.28 -8.06
N GLU A 205 -18.05 -25.47 -8.89
CA GLU A 205 -16.66 -25.25 -8.49
C GLU A 205 -16.24 -23.83 -8.85
N TYR A 206 -15.67 -23.11 -7.90
CA TYR A 206 -15.19 -21.75 -8.11
C TYR A 206 -13.68 -21.67 -7.94
N TYR A 207 -13.01 -21.25 -9.00
CA TYR A 207 -11.59 -20.94 -9.00
C TYR A 207 -11.43 -19.43 -8.84
N ALA A 208 -10.90 -19.01 -7.69
CA ALA A 208 -10.47 -17.65 -7.50
C ALA A 208 -9.18 -17.43 -8.30
N LYS A 209 -9.24 -16.71 -9.42
CA LYS A 209 -8.05 -16.46 -10.26
C LYS A 209 -7.23 -15.32 -9.68
N HIS A 210 -5.94 -15.57 -9.52
CA HIS A 210 -4.99 -14.53 -9.19
C HIS A 210 -4.83 -13.54 -10.35
N GLN A 211 -5.03 -12.25 -10.08
CA GLN A 211 -4.95 -11.21 -11.11
C GLN A 211 -3.62 -10.47 -10.99
N ARG A 212 -2.67 -10.81 -11.87
CA ARG A 212 -1.41 -10.09 -12.00
C ARG A 212 -1.59 -8.84 -12.86
N LEU A 213 -1.10 -7.73 -12.34
CA LEU A 213 -1.19 -6.43 -12.97
C LEU A 213 0.22 -5.94 -13.30
N PRO A 214 0.55 -5.70 -14.58
CA PRO A 214 1.88 -5.25 -14.95
C PRO A 214 2.11 -3.84 -14.44
N VAL A 215 3.27 -3.61 -13.81
CA VAL A 215 3.72 -2.27 -13.45
C VAL A 215 4.07 -1.53 -14.74
N GLN A 216 3.41 -0.39 -14.94
CA GLN A 216 3.68 0.49 -16.04
C GLN A 216 4.65 1.57 -15.60
N PHE A 217 5.55 1.95 -16.50
CA PHE A 217 6.47 3.05 -16.27
C PHE A 217 5.95 4.33 -16.92
N PHE A 218 6.30 5.49 -16.37
CA PHE A 218 5.96 6.81 -16.91
C PHE A 218 4.44 7.02 -17.03
N VAL A 219 3.71 6.67 -15.97
CA VAL A 219 2.26 6.83 -15.90
C VAL A 219 1.89 8.27 -15.57
N ARG A 220 0.70 8.71 -15.97
CA ARG A 220 0.16 10.01 -15.57
C ARG A 220 -0.80 9.85 -14.40
N GLY A 221 -0.71 10.76 -13.44
CA GLY A 221 -1.50 10.69 -12.22
C GLY A 221 -1.70 12.06 -11.59
N TRP A 222 -1.54 12.12 -10.28
CA TRP A 222 -1.73 13.35 -9.52
C TRP A 222 -0.67 14.41 -9.87
N ARG A 223 -1.04 15.69 -9.77
CA ARG A 223 -0.16 16.81 -10.13
C ARG A 223 0.75 17.20 -8.96
N TYR A 224 2.04 17.34 -9.22
CA TYR A 224 3.04 17.80 -8.27
C TYR A 224 3.86 18.96 -8.84
N ARG A 225 4.61 19.65 -7.96
CA ARG A 225 5.53 20.73 -8.35
C ARG A 225 6.97 20.32 -8.09
N ILE A 226 7.80 20.37 -9.12
CA ILE A 226 9.25 20.25 -9.00
C ILE A 226 9.81 21.63 -8.65
N LEU A 227 10.52 21.72 -7.51
CA LEU A 227 11.16 22.96 -7.04
C LEU A 227 10.21 24.17 -7.00
N TRP A 228 8.92 23.95 -6.70
CA TRP A 228 7.87 24.98 -6.64
C TRP A 228 7.51 25.68 -7.96
N ILE A 229 8.26 25.44 -9.04
CA ILE A 229 8.16 26.19 -10.31
C ILE A 229 7.50 25.35 -11.41
N PHE A 230 7.91 24.10 -11.58
CA PHE A 230 7.45 23.27 -12.70
C PHE A 230 6.35 22.31 -12.27
N GLN A 231 5.18 22.40 -12.88
CA GLN A 231 4.10 21.44 -12.67
C GLN A 231 4.29 20.22 -13.57
N SER A 232 4.16 19.03 -12.99
CA SER A 232 4.21 17.74 -13.69
C SER A 232 3.14 16.81 -13.13
N ASP A 233 2.67 15.89 -13.97
CA ASP A 233 1.75 14.81 -13.64
C ASP A 233 2.34 13.42 -13.94
N LEU A 234 3.62 13.37 -14.33
CA LEU A 234 4.32 12.14 -14.71
C LEU A 234 4.93 11.44 -13.51
N HIS A 235 4.64 10.16 -13.36
CA HIS A 235 5.15 9.29 -12.29
C HIS A 235 5.99 8.17 -12.88
N LEU A 236 7.06 7.78 -12.18
CA LEU A 236 8.00 6.75 -12.63
C LEU A 236 7.28 5.44 -12.87
N PHE A 237 6.36 5.06 -11.99
CA PHE A 237 5.62 3.82 -12.09
C PHE A 237 4.21 3.93 -11.53
N GLY A 238 3.35 3.01 -11.96
CA GLY A 238 2.01 2.80 -11.41
C GLY A 238 1.33 1.58 -12.03
N VAL A 239 0.08 1.36 -11.65
CA VAL A 239 -0.72 0.20 -12.07
C VAL A 239 -2.08 0.70 -12.52
N ASN A 240 -2.67 0.04 -13.53
CA ASN A 240 -4.02 0.38 -13.98
C ASN A 240 -5.07 0.06 -12.92
N GLU A 241 -6.09 0.91 -12.82
CA GLU A 241 -7.30 0.61 -12.08
C GLU A 241 -7.91 -0.72 -12.58
N PRO A 242 -8.50 -1.53 -11.67
CA PRO A 242 -8.75 -1.26 -10.25
C PRO A 242 -7.63 -1.72 -9.29
N GLY A 243 -6.38 -1.86 -9.75
CA GLY A 243 -5.27 -2.28 -8.90
C GLY A 243 -4.37 -1.14 -8.40
N HIS A 244 -3.60 -1.43 -7.35
CA HIS A 244 -2.71 -0.47 -6.70
C HIS A 244 -1.36 -1.12 -6.34
N VAL A 245 -0.32 -0.31 -6.16
CA VAL A 245 1.04 -0.74 -5.81
C VAL A 245 1.56 0.01 -4.59
N PHE A 246 1.51 -0.63 -3.42
CA PHE A 246 1.99 -0.05 -2.17
C PHE A 246 3.35 -0.64 -1.80
N LEU A 247 4.44 -0.09 -2.35
CA LEU A 247 5.79 -0.66 -2.18
C LEU A 247 6.15 -0.94 -0.72
N PHE A 248 5.78 -0.03 0.19
CA PHE A 248 6.01 -0.16 1.64
C PHE A 248 4.72 -0.36 2.43
N GLY A 249 3.59 -0.58 1.77
CA GLY A 249 2.28 -0.65 2.39
C GLY A 249 1.66 0.72 2.68
N THR A 250 0.57 0.72 3.43
CA THR A 250 -0.18 1.92 3.79
C THR A 250 -0.30 2.12 5.29
N ASP A 251 -0.65 3.33 5.72
CA ASP A 251 -0.94 3.65 7.11
C ASP A 251 -2.41 3.34 7.51
N GLN A 252 -2.77 3.69 8.74
CA GLN A 252 -4.14 3.54 9.28
C GLN A 252 -5.24 4.26 8.48
N ALA A 253 -4.89 5.29 7.72
CA ALA A 253 -5.82 6.04 6.89
C ALA A 253 -5.79 5.58 5.41
N GLY A 254 -5.01 4.54 5.10
CA GLY A 254 -4.81 4.03 3.76
C GLY A 254 -3.83 4.85 2.92
N ARG A 255 -3.04 5.75 3.51
CA ARG A 255 -2.09 6.58 2.75
C ARG A 255 -0.81 5.79 2.47
N ASP A 256 -0.33 5.86 1.24
CA ASP A 256 0.89 5.17 0.79
C ASP A 256 2.14 5.63 1.59
N LEU A 257 2.79 4.68 2.25
CA LEU A 257 3.95 4.97 3.10
C LEU A 257 5.17 5.39 2.29
N PHE A 258 5.37 4.81 1.11
CA PHE A 258 6.50 5.12 0.24
C PHE A 258 6.47 6.59 -0.21
N SER A 259 5.33 7.04 -0.73
CA SER A 259 5.11 8.43 -1.14
C SER A 259 5.29 9.39 0.04
N ARG A 260 4.78 9.04 1.23
CA ARG A 260 4.94 9.86 2.43
C ARG A 260 6.39 9.98 2.91
N ILE A 261 7.17 8.91 2.82
CA ILE A 261 8.60 8.95 3.17
C ILE A 261 9.36 9.87 2.22
N LEU A 262 9.09 9.80 0.91
CA LEU A 262 9.73 10.67 -0.08
C LEU A 262 9.44 12.15 0.19
N PHE A 263 8.17 12.50 0.41
CA PHE A 263 7.76 13.88 0.70
C PHE A 263 8.22 14.36 2.08
N GLY A 264 8.21 13.48 3.09
CA GLY A 264 8.77 13.78 4.40
C GLY A 264 10.27 14.08 4.32
N ALA A 265 11.03 13.24 3.61
CA ALA A 265 12.45 13.45 3.36
C ALA A 265 12.72 14.76 2.61
N GLN A 266 11.88 15.11 1.62
CA GLN A 266 11.98 16.38 0.90
C GLN A 266 11.85 17.59 1.83
N ILE A 267 10.86 17.57 2.74
CA ILE A 267 10.66 18.65 3.71
C ILE A 267 11.86 18.72 4.67
N SER A 268 12.28 17.58 5.26
CA SER A 268 13.38 17.54 6.22
C SER A 268 14.71 18.01 5.62
N LEU A 269 15.06 17.54 4.42
CA LEU A 269 16.30 17.97 3.74
C LEU A 269 16.26 19.44 3.34
N THR A 270 15.10 19.94 2.90
CA THR A 270 14.95 21.36 2.53
C THR A 270 15.12 22.27 3.76
N VAL A 271 14.47 21.94 4.87
CA VAL A 271 14.57 22.71 6.12
C VAL A 271 16.01 22.68 6.66
N GLY A 272 16.65 21.50 6.64
CA GLY A 272 18.05 21.36 7.04
C GLY A 272 19.00 22.20 6.17
N LEU A 273 18.82 22.16 4.85
CA LEU A 273 19.64 22.95 3.92
C LEU A 273 19.46 24.45 4.13
N VAL A 274 18.21 24.91 4.20
CA VAL A 274 17.89 26.33 4.41
C VAL A 274 18.47 26.80 5.74
N GLY A 275 18.33 26.02 6.81
CA GLY A 275 18.92 26.32 8.12
C GLY A 275 20.43 26.50 8.03
N VAL A 276 21.14 25.52 7.45
CA VAL A 276 22.62 25.60 7.30
C VAL A 276 23.04 26.81 6.49
N VAL A 277 22.36 27.10 5.38
CA VAL A 277 22.68 28.25 4.52
C VAL A 277 22.47 29.56 5.29
N LEU A 278 21.33 29.73 5.96
CA LEU A 278 21.05 30.93 6.72
C LEU A 278 22.03 31.12 7.87
N THR A 279 22.25 30.08 8.70
CA THR A 279 23.22 30.15 9.79
C THR A 279 24.63 30.45 9.28
N SER A 280 25.03 29.88 8.14
CA SER A 280 26.34 30.16 7.53
C SER A 280 26.45 31.61 7.06
N ILE A 281 25.40 32.17 6.46
CA ILE A 281 25.37 33.59 6.05
C ILE A 281 25.48 34.50 7.28
N PHE A 282 24.65 34.28 8.30
CA PHE A 282 24.70 35.10 9.52
C PHE A 282 26.03 34.97 10.26
N GLY A 283 26.55 33.75 10.41
CA GLY A 283 27.84 33.51 11.02
C GLY A 283 29.00 34.18 10.26
N MET A 284 28.96 34.14 8.92
CA MET A 284 29.97 34.79 8.09
C MET A 284 29.89 36.32 8.16
N LEU A 285 28.67 36.89 8.18
CA LEU A 285 28.47 38.33 8.33
C LEU A 285 28.93 38.84 9.70
N LEU A 286 28.51 38.17 10.78
CA LEU A 286 28.93 38.54 12.14
C LEU A 286 30.43 38.35 12.34
N GLY A 287 31.00 37.24 11.85
CA GLY A 287 32.44 37.00 11.89
C GLY A 287 33.24 38.03 11.08
N ALA A 288 32.73 38.46 9.92
CA ALA A 288 33.36 39.51 9.13
C ALA A 288 33.31 40.88 9.83
N ILE A 289 32.18 41.23 10.46
CA ILE A 289 32.04 42.48 11.22
C ILE A 289 33.00 42.50 12.42
N ALA A 290 33.03 41.42 13.20
CA ALA A 290 33.93 41.29 14.35
C ALA A 290 35.41 41.39 13.91
N GLY A 291 35.78 40.69 12.83
CA GLY A 291 37.13 40.72 12.29
C GLY A 291 37.55 42.05 11.66
N TYR A 292 36.61 42.84 11.13
CA TYR A 292 36.92 44.13 10.51
C TYR A 292 37.12 45.24 11.54
N TYR A 293 36.26 45.35 12.55
CA TYR A 293 36.32 46.42 13.55
C TYR A 293 37.23 46.11 14.75
N GLY A 294 37.34 44.83 15.14
CA GLY A 294 38.13 44.41 16.29
C GLY A 294 37.69 45.02 17.64
N GLY A 295 38.47 44.73 18.69
CA GLY A 295 38.31 45.35 20.01
C GLY A 295 37.00 44.99 20.72
N GLN A 296 36.18 45.99 21.09
CA GLN A 296 34.95 45.76 21.85
C GLN A 296 33.85 45.07 21.04
N THR A 297 33.81 45.28 19.72
CA THR A 297 32.83 44.63 18.84
C THR A 297 33.06 43.12 18.76
N ASP A 298 34.32 42.71 18.65
CA ASP A 298 34.74 41.31 18.67
C ASP A 298 34.43 40.63 20.02
N ASN A 299 34.75 41.31 21.13
CA ASN A 299 34.44 40.80 22.48
C ASN A 299 32.93 40.64 22.71
N PHE A 300 32.10 41.55 22.20
CA PHE A 300 30.65 41.43 22.29
C PHE A 300 30.12 40.24 21.46
N VAL A 301 30.58 40.10 20.22
CA VAL A 301 30.16 39.01 19.32
C VAL A 301 30.59 37.64 19.87
N MET A 302 31.83 37.51 20.34
CA MET A 302 32.30 36.26 20.98
C MET A 302 31.48 35.91 22.22
N ARG A 303 31.22 36.88 23.11
CA ARG A 303 30.39 36.64 24.30
C ARG A 303 28.97 36.21 23.96
N PHE A 304 28.38 36.79 22.92
CA PHE A 304 27.05 36.40 22.49
C PHE A 304 27.04 34.99 21.90
N ALA A 305 28.09 34.62 21.17
CA ALA A 305 28.26 33.27 20.62
C ALA A 305 28.49 32.20 21.69
N GLU A 306 29.13 32.54 22.81
CA GLU A 306 29.33 31.62 23.95
C GLU A 306 28.04 31.31 24.74
N ILE A 307 27.04 32.20 24.67
CA ILE A 307 25.77 32.07 25.41
C ILE A 307 24.71 31.26 24.63
N LEU A 308 24.80 31.24 23.29
CA LEU A 308 23.92 30.50 22.38
C LEU A 308 24.26 29.00 22.33
#